data_AF-A0A8E2DGB8-F1
#
_entry.id   AF-A0A8E2DGB8-F1
#
_cell.length_a   1.000
_cell.length_b   1.000
_cell.length_c   1.000
_cell.angle_alpha   90.00
_cell.angle_beta   90.00
_cell.angle_gamma   90.00
#
_symmetry.space_group_name_H-M   'P 1'
#
loop_
_entity.id
_entity.type
_entity.pdbx_description
1 polymer ?
#
loop_
_entity_poly.entity_id
_entity_poly.type
_entity_poly.pdbx_seq_one_letter_code
_entity_poly.pdbx_strand_id
1 'polypeptide(L)'
;MSIIGSIFEVVQRDVPRAFTRYKEQYGNLVLFRGLRKNVLVLNSLQVINDLFDKRAPNYSHRPDSVFGGELIEYKHTSIFLPYGKEWRAHRKIMYSAPSP
;
A
#
# COMPACT_ATOMS: atom_id res chain seq x y z
N MET A 1 -12.98 19.17 -12.52
CA MET A 1 -12.37 18.06 -11.77
C MET A 1 -11.48 17.30 -12.74
N SER A 2 -10.16 17.54 -12.72
CA SER A 2 -9.25 17.00 -13.74
C SER A 2 -9.09 15.49 -13.56
N ILE A 3 -9.24 14.73 -14.64
CA ILE A 3 -9.08 13.26 -14.68
C ILE A 3 -7.66 12.84 -14.27
N ILE A 4 -6.69 13.75 -14.50
CA ILE A 4 -5.27 13.54 -14.23
C ILE A 4 -5.02 13.58 -12.71
N GLY A 5 -5.65 14.49 -11.96
CA GLY A 5 -5.60 14.53 -10.49
C GLY A 5 -4.23 14.87 -9.88
N SER A 6 -4.18 15.12 -8.57
CA SER A 6 -2.97 15.53 -7.83
C SER A 6 -1.89 14.45 -7.78
N ILE A 7 -2.20 13.22 -8.18
CA ILE A 7 -1.26 12.10 -8.11
C ILE A 7 -0.10 12.25 -9.09
N PHE A 8 -0.29 12.88 -10.25
CA PHE A 8 0.78 13.08 -11.24
C PHE A 8 1.82 14.11 -10.79
N GLU A 9 1.47 15.03 -9.89
CA GLU A 9 2.42 16.00 -9.32
C GLU A 9 3.49 15.31 -8.46
N VAL A 10 3.16 14.15 -7.88
CA VAL A 10 4.03 13.41 -6.96
C VAL A 10 5.04 12.53 -7.71
N VAL A 11 4.69 12.02 -8.90
CA VAL A 11 5.37 10.88 -9.54
C VAL A 11 6.76 11.22 -10.13
N GLN A 12 7.17 12.49 -10.18
CA GLN A 12 8.14 12.87 -11.20
C GLN A 12 9.60 12.45 -10.94
N ARG A 13 10.17 12.47 -9.72
CA ARG A 13 11.55 11.92 -9.48
C ARG A 13 11.90 11.47 -8.05
N ASP A 14 11.17 11.90 -7.02
CA ASP A 14 11.47 11.54 -5.62
C ASP A 14 10.19 11.48 -4.79
N VAL A 15 9.44 10.38 -4.99
CA VAL A 15 8.13 10.16 -4.37
C VAL A 15 8.19 10.20 -2.83
N PRO A 16 9.15 9.54 -2.15
CA PRO A 16 9.24 9.60 -0.69
C PRO A 16 9.47 11.03 -0.18
N ARG A 17 10.36 11.79 -0.82
CA ARG A 17 10.62 13.18 -0.40
C ARG A 17 9.43 14.09 -0.68
N ALA A 18 8.71 13.89 -1.78
CA ALA A 18 7.47 14.61 -2.06
C ALA A 18 6.42 14.35 -0.97
N PHE A 19 6.21 13.09 -0.57
CA PHE A 19 5.30 12.73 0.52
C PHE A 19 5.68 13.34 1.86
N THR A 20 6.97 13.38 2.18
CA THR A 20 7.47 14.06 3.39
C THR A 20 7.22 15.57 3.34
N ARG A 21 7.43 16.24 2.19
CA ARG A 21 7.11 17.66 2.05
C ARG A 21 5.63 17.95 2.23
N TYR A 22 4.76 17.09 1.68
CA TYR A 22 3.32 17.24 1.85
C TYR A 22 2.86 17.02 3.30
N LYS A 23 3.63 16.29 4.12
CA LYS A 23 3.38 16.23 5.55
C LYS A 23 3.43 17.61 6.20
N GLU A 24 4.43 18.41 5.84
CA GLU A 24 4.61 19.76 6.42
C GLU A 24 3.44 20.67 6.05
N GLN A 25 2.89 20.52 4.85
CA GLN A 25 1.81 21.36 4.35
C GLN A 25 0.41 20.89 4.78
N TYR A 26 0.16 19.58 4.83
CA TYR A 26 -1.19 19.01 4.98
C TYR A 26 -1.35 18.09 6.19
N GLY A 27 -0.26 17.79 6.90
CA GLY A 27 -0.27 16.99 8.13
C GLY A 27 -0.01 15.50 7.93
N ASN A 28 -0.38 14.71 8.94
CA ASN A 28 0.01 13.28 9.03
C ASN A 28 -0.74 12.34 8.08
N LEU A 29 -1.82 12.81 7.45
CA LEU A 29 -2.68 12.05 6.53
C LEU A 29 -2.87 12.88 5.27
N VAL A 30 -2.40 12.38 4.12
CA VAL A 30 -2.51 13.09 2.85
C VAL A 30 -3.20 12.21 1.82
N LEU A 31 -4.34 12.67 1.29
CA LEU A 31 -5.13 11.94 0.31
C LEU A 31 -4.85 12.47 -1.11
N PHE A 32 -4.29 11.62 -1.97
CA PHE A 32 -4.15 11.87 -3.39
C PHE A 32 -5.28 11.19 -4.16
N ARG A 33 -5.87 11.91 -5.12
CA ARG A 33 -6.92 11.39 -6.00
C ARG A 33 -6.48 11.56 -7.44
N GLY A 34 -6.57 10.50 -8.24
CA GLY A 34 -6.29 10.54 -9.67
C GLY A 34 -6.57 9.20 -10.33
N LEU A 35 -6.94 9.22 -11.61
CA LEU A 35 -7.20 7.99 -12.39
C LEU A 35 -8.18 7.00 -11.70
N ARG A 36 -9.22 7.52 -11.04
CA ARG A 36 -10.22 6.76 -10.25
C ARG A 36 -9.64 5.98 -9.06
N LYS A 37 -8.37 6.19 -8.72
CA LYS A 37 -7.71 5.62 -7.55
C LYS A 37 -7.53 6.68 -6.47
N ASN A 38 -7.65 6.25 -5.23
CA ASN A 38 -7.40 7.05 -4.04
C ASN A 38 -6.16 6.48 -3.35
N VAL A 39 -5.17 7.32 -3.08
CA VAL A 39 -3.95 6.95 -2.36
C VAL A 39 -3.89 7.78 -1.10
N LEU A 40 -3.97 7.12 0.06
CA LEU A 40 -3.80 7.75 1.35
C LEU A 40 -2.38 7.50 1.85
N VAL A 41 -1.62 8.57 2.03
CA VAL A 41 -0.26 8.53 2.57
C VAL A 41 -0.29 8.77 4.07
N LEU A 42 0.41 7.91 4.81
CA LEU A 42 0.50 7.93 6.27
C LEU A 42 1.89 8.42 6.69
N ASN A 43 1.95 9.55 7.38
CA ASN A 43 3.20 10.24 7.72
C ASN A 43 3.51 10.24 9.25
N SER A 44 2.82 9.39 10.03
CA SER A 44 2.98 9.23 11.48
C SER A 44 2.98 7.76 11.89
N LEU A 45 3.93 7.40 12.76
CA LEU A 45 4.03 6.04 13.32
C LEU A 45 2.77 5.63 14.09
N GLN A 46 2.15 6.57 14.80
CA GLN A 46 0.91 6.31 15.54
C GLN A 46 -0.20 5.82 14.60
N VAL A 47 -0.41 6.55 13.49
CA VAL A 47 -1.43 6.23 12.49
C VAL A 47 -1.11 4.91 11.78
N ILE A 48 0.17 4.67 11.48
CA ILE A 48 0.65 3.42 10.89
C ILE A 48 0.29 2.24 11.81
N ASN A 49 0.60 2.31 13.10
CA ASN A 49 0.27 1.25 14.06
C ASN A 49 -1.24 1.08 14.23
N ASP A 50 -2.01 2.18 14.30
CA ASP A 50 -3.45 2.11 14.45
C ASP A 50 -4.15 1.45 13.25
N LEU A 51 -3.60 1.56 12.04
CA LEU A 51 -4.16 0.98 10.83
C LEU A 51 -3.59 -0.42 10.52
N PHE A 52 -2.28 -0.57 10.53
CA PHE A 52 -1.60 -1.78 10.05
C PHE A 52 -1.29 -2.82 11.14
N ASP A 53 -1.37 -2.45 12.42
CA ASP A 53 -1.20 -3.41 13.52
C ASP A 53 -2.57 -3.71 14.16
N LYS A 54 -3.17 -2.72 14.83
CA LYS A 54 -4.43 -2.90 15.57
C LYS A 54 -5.63 -3.24 14.68
N ARG A 55 -5.64 -2.75 13.44
CA ARG A 55 -6.71 -2.95 12.45
C ARG A 55 -6.22 -3.63 11.18
N ALA A 56 -5.13 -4.40 11.28
CA ALA A 56 -4.49 -5.07 10.16
C ALA A 56 -5.47 -5.78 9.20
N PRO A 57 -6.51 -6.51 9.67
CA PRO A 57 -7.44 -7.21 8.77
C PRO A 57 -8.18 -6.31 7.77
N ASN A 58 -8.39 -5.02 8.11
CA ASN A 58 -9.12 -4.07 7.26
C ASN A 58 -8.24 -3.42 6.20
N TYR A 59 -6.94 -3.28 6.48
CA TYR A 59 -6.00 -2.49 5.66
C TYR A 59 -4.89 -3.32 5.01
N SER A 60 -4.88 -4.64 5.23
CA SER A 60 -3.86 -5.55 4.66
C SER A 60 -4.18 -6.03 3.25
N HIS A 61 -5.33 -5.67 2.67
CA HIS A 61 -5.65 -6.05 1.30
C HIS A 61 -4.70 -5.35 0.30
N ARG A 62 -4.23 -6.07 -0.71
CA ARG A 62 -3.29 -5.54 -1.72
C ARG A 62 -4.09 -5.08 -2.94
N PRO A 63 -3.77 -3.90 -3.53
CA PRO A 63 -4.38 -3.49 -4.77
C PRO A 63 -3.92 -4.39 -5.92
N ASP A 64 -4.81 -4.62 -6.89
CA ASP A 64 -4.47 -5.36 -8.09
C ASP A 64 -3.36 -4.66 -8.88
N SER A 65 -2.35 -5.44 -9.27
CA SER A 65 -1.25 -5.01 -10.11
C SER A 65 -1.34 -5.76 -11.43
N VAL A 66 -1.63 -5.06 -12.53
CA VAL A 66 -1.67 -5.68 -13.87
C VAL A 66 -0.31 -6.27 -14.21
N PHE A 67 0.77 -5.48 -14.01
CA PHE A 67 2.11 -5.96 -14.29
C PHE A 67 2.53 -7.10 -13.36
N GLY A 68 2.45 -6.89 -12.04
CA GLY A 68 2.93 -7.86 -11.06
C GLY A 68 2.05 -9.11 -10.94
N GLY A 69 0.74 -8.94 -11.02
CA GLY A 69 -0.22 -10.01 -10.81
C GLY A 69 -0.55 -10.78 -12.08
N GLU A 70 -0.86 -10.08 -13.18
CA GLU A 70 -1.37 -10.69 -14.41
C GLU A 70 -0.26 -11.01 -15.41
N LEU A 71 0.62 -10.05 -15.71
CA LEU A 71 1.62 -10.21 -16.78
C LEU A 71 2.78 -11.13 -16.37
N ILE A 72 3.24 -11.06 -15.12
CA ILE A 72 4.29 -11.94 -14.60
C ILE A 72 3.73 -13.04 -13.68
N GLU A 73 2.40 -13.16 -13.60
CA GLU A 73 1.67 -14.21 -12.88
C GLU A 73 1.93 -14.31 -11.36
N TYR A 74 2.42 -13.24 -10.70
CA TYR A 74 2.70 -13.30 -9.26
C TYR A 74 1.48 -13.12 -8.36
N LYS A 75 0.25 -13.09 -8.90
CA LYS A 75 -0.99 -12.91 -8.11
C LYS A 75 -1.19 -13.97 -7.02
N HIS A 76 -0.56 -15.14 -7.15
CA HIS A 76 -0.60 -16.23 -6.16
C HIS A 76 0.58 -16.21 -5.16
N THR A 77 1.53 -15.29 -5.34
CA THR A 77 2.64 -15.14 -4.40
C THR A 77 2.20 -14.34 -3.18
N SER A 78 2.81 -14.60 -2.02
CA SER A 78 2.48 -13.92 -0.75
C SER A 78 2.54 -12.38 -0.80
N ILE A 79 3.25 -11.81 -1.78
CA ILE A 79 3.45 -10.38 -1.96
C ILE A 79 2.20 -9.71 -2.59
N PHE A 80 1.62 -10.34 -3.61
CA PHE A 80 0.48 -9.80 -4.36
C PHE A 80 -0.85 -10.45 -4.00
N LEU A 81 -0.84 -11.54 -3.25
CA LEU A 81 -2.05 -12.26 -2.87
C LEU A 81 -2.97 -11.39 -1.99
N PRO A 82 -4.28 -11.28 -2.33
CA PRO A 82 -5.26 -10.57 -1.52
C PRO A 82 -5.33 -11.08 -0.08
N TYR A 83 -5.58 -10.17 0.87
CA TYR A 83 -5.75 -10.57 2.27
C TYR A 83 -6.98 -11.50 2.41
N GLY A 84 -6.75 -12.69 2.95
CA GLY A 84 -7.76 -13.75 3.01
C GLY A 84 -7.24 -15.02 3.66
N LYS A 85 -7.99 -16.12 3.51
CA LYS A 85 -7.61 -17.43 4.07
C LYS A 85 -6.29 -17.93 3.49
N GLU A 86 -6.11 -17.80 2.17
CA GLU A 86 -4.90 -18.24 1.45
C GLU A 86 -3.67 -17.46 1.90
N TRP A 87 -3.75 -16.12 1.98
CA TRP A 87 -2.66 -15.29 2.50
C TRP A 87 -2.29 -15.64 3.94
N ARG A 88 -3.28 -15.91 4.81
CA ARG A 88 -3.01 -16.34 6.19
C ARG A 88 -2.31 -17.70 6.25
N ALA A 89 -2.65 -18.62 5.34
CA ALA A 89 -1.98 -19.91 5.22
C ALA A 89 -0.52 -19.75 4.78
N HIS A 90 -0.26 -18.95 3.72
CA HIS A 90 1.09 -18.62 3.28
C HIS A 90 1.92 -18.02 4.42
N ARG A 91 1.34 -17.05 5.14
CA ARG A 91 1.98 -16.42 6.30
C ARG A 91 2.34 -17.46 7.36
N LYS A 92 1.42 -18.33 7.75
CA LYS A 92 1.67 -19.38 8.74
C LYS A 92 2.85 -20.27 8.33
N ILE A 93 2.90 -20.69 7.06
CA ILE A 93 3.98 -21.53 6.54
C ILE A 93 5.32 -20.81 6.62
N MET A 94 5.40 -19.55 6.16
CA MET A 94 6.62 -18.75 6.23
C MET A 94 7.15 -18.56 7.65
N TYR A 95 6.26 -18.34 8.63
CA TYR A 95 6.67 -18.22 10.05
C TYR A 95 6.98 -19.56 10.72
N SER A 96 6.45 -20.68 10.20
CA SER A 96 6.73 -22.01 10.73
C SER A 96 7.99 -22.65 10.18
N ALA A 97 8.53 -22.12 9.07
CA ALA A 97 9.78 -22.58 8.53
C ALA A 97 10.92 -22.21 9.50
N PRO A 98 11.76 -23.16 9.93
CA PRO A 98 12.94 -22.84 10.69
C PRO A 98 13.79 -21.88 9.84
N SER A 99 14.17 -20.75 10.43
CA SER A 99 15.17 -19.88 9.80
C SER A 99 16.46 -20.68 9.61
N PRO A 100 17.15 -20.54 8.47
CA PRO A 100 18.47 -21.16 8.29
C PRO A 100 19.46 -20.71 9.37
#